data_AF-A0AAU7GGD2-F1
#
_entry.id   AF-A0AAU7GGD2-F1
#
_cell.length_a   1.000
_cell.length_b   1.000
_cell.length_c   1.000
_cell.angle_alpha   90.00
_cell.angle_beta   90.00
_cell.angle_gamma   90.00
#
_symmetry.space_group_name_H-M   'P 1'
#
loop_
_entity.id
_entity.type
_entity.pdbx_description
1 polymer ?
#
loop_
_entity_poly.entity_id
_entity_poly.type
_entity_poly.pdbx_seq_one_letter_code
_entity_poly.pdbx_strand_id
1 'polypeptide(L)' 'MVANPEMFSSSRVEDVVVNIRDFQTAGVVAHARGCQLYAQRSGRMDVMGKRVQVKSDYLALCVEAMQDLVDVL' A
#
# COMPACT_ATOMS: atom_id res chain seq x y z
N MET A 1 7.31 -29.91 -14.27
CA MET A 1 6.79 -28.87 -13.35
C MET A 1 5.29 -29.07 -13.29
N VAL A 2 4.71 -29.35 -12.14
CA VAL A 2 3.25 -29.57 -11.99
C VAL A 2 2.62 -28.24 -11.60
N ALA A 3 1.56 -27.82 -12.31
CA ALA A 3 0.77 -26.64 -11.97
C ALA A 3 -0.45 -27.07 -11.12
N ASN A 4 -0.94 -26.18 -10.25
CA ASN A 4 -2.13 -26.38 -9.41
C ASN A 4 -3.18 -25.29 -9.71
N PRO A 5 -3.87 -25.33 -10.87
CA PRO A 5 -4.82 -24.28 -11.28
C PRO A 5 -5.98 -24.07 -10.30
N GLU A 6 -6.37 -25.13 -9.59
CA GLU A 6 -7.45 -25.14 -8.61
C GLU A 6 -7.17 -24.29 -7.35
N MET A 7 -5.94 -23.82 -7.15
CA MET A 7 -5.58 -22.91 -6.07
C MET A 7 -6.00 -21.45 -6.34
N PHE A 8 -6.42 -21.11 -7.57
CA PHE A 8 -6.76 -19.75 -7.98
C PHE A 8 -8.23 -19.62 -8.35
N SER A 9 -8.84 -18.48 -7.97
CA SER A 9 -10.23 -18.16 -8.30
C SER A 9 -10.45 -17.71 -9.75
N SER A 10 -9.38 -17.41 -10.50
CA SER A 10 -9.43 -17.08 -11.94
C SER A 10 -8.33 -17.81 -12.71
N SER A 11 -8.59 -18.08 -13.98
CA SER A 11 -7.65 -18.64 -14.95
C SER A 11 -6.84 -17.57 -15.69
N ARG A 12 -7.08 -16.28 -15.43
CA ARG A 12 -6.39 -15.16 -16.08
C ARG A 12 -5.57 -14.38 -15.05
N VAL A 13 -4.31 -14.11 -15.39
CA VAL A 13 -3.38 -13.40 -14.49
C VAL A 13 -3.86 -11.97 -14.23
N GLU A 14 -4.40 -11.32 -15.25
CA GLU A 14 -4.89 -9.94 -15.15
C GLU A 14 -6.03 -9.77 -14.13
N ASP A 15 -6.75 -10.85 -13.79
CA ASP A 15 -7.88 -10.81 -12.86
C ASP A 15 -7.43 -10.93 -11.39
N VAL A 16 -6.16 -11.29 -11.13
CA VAL A 16 -5.62 -11.58 -9.78
C VAL A 16 -4.36 -10.78 -9.45
N VAL A 17 -4.02 -9.79 -10.28
CA VAL A 17 -2.82 -8.96 -10.11
C VAL A 17 -3.18 -7.48 -10.18
N VAL A 18 -2.75 -6.73 -9.17
CA VAL A 18 -2.80 -5.26 -9.17
C VAL A 18 -1.39 -4.69 -9.20
N ASN A 19 -1.20 -3.61 -9.96
CA ASN A 19 0.10 -2.94 -10.10
C ASN A 19 0.16 -1.73 -9.17
N ILE A 20 0.78 -1.91 -8.00
CA ILE A 20 0.91 -0.88 -6.99
C ILE A 20 2.31 -0.26 -7.05
N ARG A 21 2.38 1.07 -7.14
CA ARG A 21 3.65 1.78 -6.97
C ARG A 21 4.06 1.79 -5.49
N ASP A 22 5.37 1.83 -5.24
CA ASP A 22 5.94 1.99 -3.90
C ASP A 22 5.25 3.12 -3.10
N PHE A 23 4.97 2.87 -1.81
CA PHE A 23 4.27 3.79 -0.90
C PHE A 23 5.13 4.96 -0.39
N GLN A 24 6.37 5.05 -0.87
CA GLN A 24 7.35 6.10 -0.62
C GLN A 24 7.47 6.44 0.88
N THR A 25 7.64 7.74 1.16
CA THR A 25 7.70 8.30 2.50
C THR A 25 6.46 7.99 3.33
N ALA A 26 5.27 7.92 2.72
CA ALA A 26 4.04 7.65 3.45
C ALA A 26 4.05 6.25 4.09
N GLY A 27 4.44 5.22 3.33
CA GLY A 27 4.57 3.85 3.81
C GLY A 27 5.64 3.68 4.89
N VAL A 28 6.83 4.24 4.69
CA VAL A 28 7.93 4.17 5.67
C VAL A 28 7.53 4.84 6.99
N VAL A 29 6.92 6.02 6.91
CA VAL A 29 6.50 6.76 8.12
C VAL A 29 5.33 6.06 8.81
N ALA A 30 4.40 5.45 8.06
CA ALA A 30 3.31 4.67 8.65
C ALA A 30 3.85 3.46 9.41
N HIS A 31 4.78 2.72 8.79
CA HIS A 31 5.44 1.58 9.41
C HIS A 31 6.24 1.97 10.67
N ALA A 32 7.07 3.00 10.60
CA ALA A 32 7.90 3.46 11.73
C ALA A 32 7.07 3.94 12.93
N ARG A 33 5.84 4.42 12.69
CA ARG A 33 4.90 4.86 13.72
C ARG A 33 3.94 3.76 14.18
N GLY A 34 3.98 2.58 13.57
CA GLY A 34 3.04 1.49 13.85
C GLY A 34 1.59 1.86 13.53
N CYS A 35 1.35 2.67 12.50
CA CYS A 35 -0.01 3.07 12.10
C CYS A 35 -0.38 2.56 10.71
N GLN A 36 -1.68 2.33 10.51
CA GLN A 36 -2.24 1.98 9.21
C GLN A 36 -2.19 3.19 8.27
N LEU A 37 -2.05 2.96 6.96
CA LEU A 37 -2.01 4.01 5.94
C LEU A 37 -3.24 4.93 5.99
N TYR A 38 -4.45 4.38 6.09
CA TYR A 38 -5.68 5.17 6.15
C TYR A 38 -5.83 5.99 7.45
N ALA A 39 -5.11 5.62 8.51
CA ALA A 39 -5.10 6.33 9.79
C ALA A 39 -3.91 7.30 9.93
N GLN A 40 -2.96 7.27 8.99
CA GLN A 40 -1.85 8.20 8.93
C GLN A 40 -2.35 9.61 8.63
N ARG A 41 -1.75 10.63 9.24
CA ARG A 41 -2.00 12.03 8.89
C ARG A 41 -0.93 12.52 7.93
N SER A 42 -1.27 13.37 6.97
CA SER A 42 -0.28 14.11 6.19
C SER A 42 0.32 15.26 7.00
N GLY A 43 1.51 15.74 6.63
CA GLY A 43 2.17 16.85 7.29
C GLY A 43 3.62 16.56 7.69
N ARG A 44 4.20 17.44 8.50
CA ARG A 44 5.52 17.24 9.10
C ARG A 44 5.42 16.29 10.29
N MET A 45 6.30 15.32 10.33
CA MET A 45 6.36 14.29 11.37
C MET A 45 7.79 14.18 11.88
N ASP A 46 7.93 13.92 13.18
CA ASP A 46 9.19 13.45 13.74
C ASP A 46 9.20 11.92 13.76
N VAL A 47 10.19 11.33 13.10
CA VAL A 47 10.40 9.89 13.05
C VAL A 47 11.83 9.64 13.46
N MET A 48 12.02 9.02 14.63
CA MET A 48 13.34 8.69 15.19
C MET A 48 14.29 9.90 15.22
N GLY A 49 13.79 11.07 15.63
CA GLY A 49 14.58 12.31 15.73
C GLY A 49 14.86 12.98 14.38
N LYS A 50 14.25 12.51 13.29
CA LYS A 50 14.35 13.11 11.95
C LYS A 50 13.00 13.69 11.55
N ARG A 51 13.02 14.93 11.05
CA ARG A 51 11.83 15.55 10.46
C ARG A 51 11.60 15.04 9.04
N VAL A 52 10.40 14.53 8.80
CA VAL A 52 9.96 13.97 7.52
C VAL A 52 8.63 14.62 7.12
N GLN A 53 8.42 14.86 5.83
CA GLN A 53 7.16 15.38 5.31
C GLN A 53 6.38 14.27 4.61
N VAL A 54 5.17 13.98 5.09
CA VAL A 54 4.19 13.16 4.37
C VAL A 54 3.31 14.11 3.55
N LYS A 55 3.25 13.90 2.24
CA LYS A 55 2.39 14.65 1.32
C LYS A 55 0.99 14.02 1.31
N SER A 56 -0.05 14.85 1.39
CA SER A 56 -1.46 14.41 1.39
C SER A 56 -1.79 13.57 0.16
N ASP A 57 -1.40 14.04 -1.00
CA ASP A 57 -1.83 13.46 -2.28
C ASP A 57 -1.21 12.07 -2.46
N TYR A 58 0.05 11.93 -2.07
CA TYR A 58 0.72 10.62 -2.06
C TYR A 58 0.13 9.67 -1.02
N LEU A 59 -0.26 10.18 0.14
CA LEU A 59 -0.92 9.35 1.15
C LEU A 59 -2.28 8.83 0.64
N ALA A 60 -3.06 9.69 -0.03
CA ALA A 60 -4.32 9.29 -0.66
C ALA A 60 -4.09 8.19 -1.72
N LEU A 61 -3.10 8.36 -2.60
CA LEU A 61 -2.72 7.35 -3.60
C LEU A 61 -2.32 6.01 -2.97
N CYS A 62 -1.67 6.01 -1.80
CA CYS A 62 -1.32 4.77 -1.10
C CYS A 62 -2.58 4.06 -0.57
N VAL A 63 -3.56 4.81 -0.07
CA VAL A 63 -4.83 4.25 0.42
C VAL A 63 -5.63 3.66 -0.74
N GLU A 64 -5.73 4.40 -1.85
CA GLU A 64 -6.39 3.95 -3.08
C GLU A 64 -5.76 2.68 -3.64
N ALA A 65 -4.43 2.63 -3.74
CA ALA A 65 -3.73 1.44 -4.24
C ALA A 65 -3.95 0.19 -3.36
N MET A 66 -4.10 0.37 -2.04
CA MET A 66 -4.47 -0.74 -1.15
C MET A 66 -5.94 -1.14 -1.32
N GLN A 67 -6.83 -0.18 -1.60
CA GLN A 67 -8.23 -0.48 -1.91
C GLN A 67 -8.35 -1.28 -3.20
N ASP A 68 -7.60 -0.93 -4.25
CA ASP A 68 -7.57 -1.69 -5.51
C ASP A 68 -7.20 -3.17 -5.28
N LEU A 69 -6.27 -3.44 -4.35
CA LEU A 69 -5.93 -4.80 -3.96
C LEU A 69 -7.09 -5.48 -3.22
N VAL A 70 -7.73 -4.80 -2.29
CA VAL A 70 -8.84 -5.37 -1.51
C VAL A 70 -10.04 -5.67 -2.40
N ASP A 71 -10.30 -4.85 -3.42
CA ASP A 71 -11.43 -5.03 -4.32
C ASP A 71 -11.31 -6.26 -5.25
N VAL A 72 -10.10 -6.82 -5.38
CA VAL A 72 -9.83 -8.05 -6.16
C VAL A 72 -9.66 -9.31 -5.28
N LEU A 73 -9.74 -9.19 -3.96
CA LEU A 73 -9.71 -10.30 -2.99
C LEU A 73 -11.11 -10.84 -2.70
#